data_AF-A0A0J8QUJ1-F1
#
_entry.id   AF-A0A0J8QUJ1-F1
#
_cell.length_a   1.000
_cell.length_b   1.000
_cell.length_c   1.000
_cell.angle_alpha   90.00
_cell.angle_beta   90.00
_cell.angle_gamma   90.00
#
_symmetry.space_group_name_H-M   'P 1'
#
loop_
_entity.id
_entity.type
_entity.pdbx_description
1 polymer ?
#
loop_
_entity_poly.entity_id
_entity_poly.type
_entity_poly.pdbx_seq_one_letter_code
_entity_poly.pdbx_strand_id
1 'polypeptide(L)'
;MWWHRVFDGRGRSNHPVKSRLNHGIALSPAGKKLYASDRGTVYAWDYDAEARRVTSRNPEVVVTGLENPGHSTRTLHYSPGSGGYLVVVRGSAGNIDLDCGDISTGHCQMKAFQMGEIPQGGYNFTRDGIRLGWGMRNSVGIAEHPGTNGIWTVENTIDNIERHGD
;
A
#
# COMPACT_ATOMS: atom_id res chain seq x y z
N MET A 1 -13.96 -0.39 -12.92
CA MET A 1 -12.74 -0.57 -12.09
C MET A 1 -11.51 -0.32 -12.95
N TRP A 2 -10.61 0.59 -12.55
CA TRP A 2 -9.49 1.10 -13.36
C TRP A 2 -8.49 0.02 -13.83
N TRP A 3 -8.35 -1.07 -13.06
CA TRP A 3 -7.40 -2.16 -13.30
C TRP A 3 -7.55 -2.85 -14.67
N HIS A 4 -8.73 -2.90 -15.27
CA HIS A 4 -8.94 -3.60 -16.55
C HIS A 4 -8.08 -3.06 -17.70
N ARG A 5 -7.84 -1.75 -17.77
CA ARG A 5 -7.06 -1.15 -18.85
C ARG A 5 -5.55 -1.32 -18.69
N VAL A 6 -5.07 -1.49 -17.46
CA VAL A 6 -3.62 -1.54 -17.15
C VAL A 6 -3.01 -2.92 -17.46
N PHE A 7 -3.80 -3.99 -17.33
CA PHE A 7 -3.33 -5.37 -17.56
C PHE A 7 -3.58 -5.89 -18.99
N ASP A 8 -4.48 -5.30 -19.78
CA ASP A 8 -5.04 -5.94 -20.99
C ASP A 8 -4.81 -5.15 -22.29
N GLY A 9 -3.55 -4.85 -22.62
CA GLY A 9 -3.21 -4.23 -23.91
C GLY A 9 -3.85 -4.91 -25.14
N ARG A 10 -4.26 -6.19 -25.05
CA ARG A 10 -5.22 -6.88 -25.94
C ARG A 10 -5.94 -8.03 -25.22
N GLY A 11 -7.12 -7.78 -24.66
CA GLY A 11 -8.04 -8.84 -24.20
C GLY A 11 -7.87 -9.28 -22.74
N ARG A 12 -8.98 -9.74 -22.14
CA ARG A 12 -9.14 -10.04 -20.71
C ARG A 12 -8.09 -11.03 -20.19
N SER A 13 -7.01 -10.55 -19.60
CA SER A 13 -6.19 -11.37 -18.70
C SER A 13 -7.00 -11.62 -17.42
N ASN A 14 -7.44 -12.86 -17.26
CA ASN A 14 -7.99 -13.41 -16.01
C ASN A 14 -6.84 -13.71 -15.05
N HIS A 15 -6.07 -12.69 -14.65
CA HIS A 15 -5.05 -12.88 -13.64
C HIS A 15 -5.73 -13.00 -12.26
N PRO A 16 -5.53 -14.09 -11.48
CA PRO A 16 -6.28 -14.34 -10.25
C PRO A 16 -6.10 -13.25 -9.17
N VAL A 17 -4.99 -12.53 -9.20
CA VAL A 17 -4.75 -11.38 -8.29
C VAL A 17 -5.57 -10.15 -8.68
N LYS A 18 -5.88 -9.95 -9.97
CA LYS A 18 -6.52 -8.73 -10.48
C LYS A 18 -7.89 -8.46 -9.87
N SER A 19 -8.67 -9.51 -9.60
CA SER A 19 -9.99 -9.40 -8.96
C SER A 19 -9.93 -9.05 -7.47
N ARG A 20 -8.75 -9.16 -6.85
CA ARG A 20 -8.53 -8.86 -5.42
C ARG A 20 -8.01 -7.44 -5.20
N LEU A 21 -7.37 -6.83 -6.20
CA LEU A 21 -6.84 -5.47 -6.12
C LEU A 21 -7.97 -4.48 -5.84
N ASN A 22 -7.81 -3.67 -4.78
CA ASN A 22 -8.92 -2.87 -4.26
C ASN A 22 -8.65 -1.36 -4.19
N HIS A 23 -7.38 -0.91 -4.15
CA HIS A 23 -7.08 0.51 -4.01
C HIS A 23 -5.67 0.92 -4.46
N GLY A 24 -4.63 0.51 -3.72
CA GLY A 24 -3.28 1.04 -3.86
C GLY A 24 -2.67 0.78 -5.23
N ILE A 25 -2.06 1.80 -5.81
CA ILE A 25 -1.35 1.77 -7.08
C ILE A 25 -0.17 2.73 -7.01
N ALA A 26 1.00 2.32 -7.51
CA ALA A 26 2.15 3.21 -7.68
C ALA A 26 3.00 2.77 -8.87
N LEU A 27 3.75 3.68 -9.46
CA LEU A 27 4.73 3.40 -10.51
C LEU A 27 6.14 3.67 -9.97
N SER A 28 7.11 2.88 -10.38
CA SER A 28 8.50 3.27 -10.20
C SER A 28 8.82 4.52 -11.05
N PRO A 29 9.83 5.34 -10.68
CA PRO A 29 10.08 6.61 -11.35
C PRO A 29 10.41 6.47 -12.84
N ALA A 30 11.08 5.37 -13.21
CA ALA A 30 11.39 5.03 -14.60
C ALA A 30 10.21 4.37 -15.35
N GLY A 31 9.05 4.19 -14.71
CA GLY A 31 7.87 3.56 -15.29
C GLY A 31 8.06 2.08 -15.64
N LYS A 32 9.03 1.40 -15.01
CA LYS A 32 9.39 0.00 -15.31
C LYS A 32 8.72 -1.03 -14.40
N LYS A 33 8.20 -0.58 -13.26
CA LYS A 33 7.44 -1.42 -12.32
C LYS A 33 6.11 -0.75 -12.02
N LEU A 34 5.06 -1.56 -12.01
CA LEU A 34 3.74 -1.20 -11.49
C LEU A 34 3.54 -1.94 -10.18
N TYR A 35 3.26 -1.20 -9.12
CA TYR A 35 2.90 -1.74 -7.82
C TYR A 35 1.39 -1.63 -7.64
N ALA A 36 0.77 -2.68 -7.12
CA ALA A 36 -0.63 -2.66 -6.73
C ALA A 36 -0.87 -3.53 -5.50
N SER A 37 -1.91 -3.20 -4.74
CA SER A 37 -2.23 -3.92 -3.51
C SER A 37 -3.62 -4.53 -3.53
N ASP A 38 -3.73 -5.69 -2.91
CA ASP A 38 -4.99 -6.14 -2.32
C ASP A 38 -4.97 -5.93 -0.80
N ARG A 39 -5.94 -6.54 -0.11
CA ARG A 39 -6.09 -6.46 1.34
C ARG A 39 -4.91 -7.06 2.13
N GLY A 40 -4.25 -8.08 1.60
CA GLY A 40 -3.23 -8.85 2.31
C GLY A 40 -1.81 -8.65 1.78
N THR A 41 -1.66 -8.19 0.54
CA THR A 41 -0.38 -8.23 -0.19
C THR A 41 -0.20 -7.01 -1.11
N VAL A 42 1.04 -6.50 -1.17
CA VAL A 42 1.52 -5.63 -2.24
C VAL A 42 2.28 -6.46 -3.27
N TYR A 43 1.95 -6.24 -4.53
CA TYR A 43 2.50 -6.93 -5.68
C TYR A 43 3.24 -5.95 -6.59
N ALA A 44 4.21 -6.45 -7.35
CA ALA A 44 4.86 -5.72 -8.43
C ALA A 44 4.78 -6.49 -9.75
N TRP A 45 4.58 -5.77 -10.84
CA TRP A 45 4.69 -6.28 -12.20
C TRP A 45 5.72 -5.48 -12.99
N ASP A 46 6.36 -6.12 -13.96
CA ASP A 46 7.09 -5.38 -14.98
C ASP A 46 6.09 -4.59 -15.81
N TYR A 47 6.43 -3.33 -16.08
CA TYR A 47 5.54 -2.38 -16.72
C TYR A 47 6.27 -1.60 -17.82
N ASP A 48 5.54 -1.32 -18.88
CA ASP A 48 5.95 -0.47 -19.98
C ASP A 48 5.03 0.75 -19.99
N ALA A 49 5.52 1.87 -19.45
CA ALA A 49 4.74 3.11 -19.33
C ALA A 49 4.43 3.78 -20.67
N GLU A 50 5.28 3.62 -21.68
CA GLU A 50 5.03 4.16 -23.03
C GLU A 50 3.88 3.42 -23.68
N ALA A 51 3.92 2.09 -23.63
CA ALA A 51 2.86 1.23 -24.16
C ALA A 51 1.67 1.05 -23.20
N ARG A 52 1.79 1.58 -21.98
CA ARG A 52 0.79 1.56 -20.89
C ARG A 52 0.29 0.16 -20.55
N ARG A 53 1.19 -0.82 -20.51
CA ARG A 53 0.82 -2.23 -20.25
C ARG A 53 1.80 -2.92 -19.31
N VAL A 54 1.26 -3.82 -18.51
CA VAL A 54 2.05 -4.84 -17.81
C VAL A 54 2.69 -5.80 -18.82
N THR A 55 3.95 -6.14 -18.61
CA THR A 55 4.73 -7.03 -19.49
C THR A 55 5.09 -8.36 -18.83
N SER A 56 5.10 -8.43 -17.49
CA SER A 56 5.28 -9.70 -16.78
C SER A 56 3.97 -10.49 -16.68
N ARG A 57 4.05 -11.82 -16.79
CA ARG A 57 2.87 -12.69 -16.67
C ARG A 57 2.36 -12.81 -15.24
N ASN A 58 3.28 -12.95 -14.29
CA ASN A 58 2.99 -13.13 -12.87
C ASN A 58 3.58 -11.93 -12.09
N PRO A 59 2.94 -11.51 -10.99
CA PRO A 59 3.52 -10.55 -10.08
C PRO A 59 4.63 -11.18 -9.23
N GLU A 60 5.55 -10.32 -8.81
CA GLU A 60 6.38 -10.50 -7.63
C GLU A 60 5.60 -10.08 -6.38
N VAL A 61 5.83 -10.77 -5.26
CA VAL A 61 5.30 -10.38 -3.94
C VAL A 61 6.29 -9.44 -3.28
N VAL A 62 5.82 -8.24 -2.92
CA VAL A 62 6.67 -7.16 -2.37
C VAL A 62 6.50 -7.01 -0.87
N VAL A 63 5.25 -6.97 -0.39
CA VAL A 63 4.92 -6.85 1.04
C VAL A 63 3.76 -7.77 1.38
N THR A 64 3.88 -8.55 2.44
CA THR A 64 2.87 -9.47 2.97
C THR A 64 2.48 -9.09 4.40
N GLY A 65 1.53 -9.82 5.00
CA GLY A 65 1.14 -9.59 6.40
C GLY A 65 0.28 -8.34 6.59
N LEU A 66 -0.42 -7.91 5.54
CA LEU A 66 -1.27 -6.71 5.58
C LEU A 66 -2.73 -7.02 5.91
N GLU A 67 -3.11 -8.28 6.00
CA GLU A 67 -4.49 -8.72 6.15
C GLU A 67 -5.07 -8.30 7.52
N ASN A 68 -6.26 -7.72 7.53
CA ASN A 68 -7.08 -7.47 8.72
C ASN A 68 -8.54 -7.19 8.30
N PRO A 69 -9.54 -7.47 9.15
CA PRO A 69 -10.93 -7.03 8.93
C PRO A 69 -11.06 -5.50 8.90
N GLY A 70 -12.26 -4.98 8.62
CA GLY A 70 -12.50 -3.54 8.59
C GLY A 70 -11.79 -2.85 7.41
N HIS A 71 -10.84 -1.96 7.69
CA HIS A 71 -10.18 -1.15 6.66
C HIS A 71 -9.25 -2.00 5.80
N SER A 72 -9.65 -2.24 4.54
CA SER A 72 -9.02 -3.22 3.65
C SER A 72 -8.13 -2.60 2.56
N THR A 73 -8.11 -1.28 2.41
CA THR A 73 -7.26 -0.59 1.43
C THR A 73 -5.81 -0.54 1.92
N ARG A 74 -4.84 -0.70 1.01
CA ARG A 74 -3.41 -0.54 1.30
C ARG A 74 -2.82 0.51 0.38
N THR A 75 -2.85 1.77 0.81
CA THR A 75 -2.38 2.88 -0.04
C THR A 75 -0.88 2.73 -0.30
N LEU A 76 -0.47 3.03 -1.53
CA LEU A 76 0.91 2.95 -1.98
C LEU A 76 1.38 4.34 -2.43
N HIS A 77 2.57 4.73 -2.00
CA HIS A 77 3.28 5.91 -2.52
C HIS A 77 4.74 5.56 -2.75
N TYR A 78 5.19 5.63 -4.00
CA TYR A 78 6.60 5.46 -4.32
C TYR A 78 7.30 6.82 -4.13
N SER A 79 8.27 6.90 -3.22
CA SER A 79 9.04 8.11 -2.98
C SER A 79 10.35 8.08 -3.78
N PRO A 80 10.43 8.78 -4.94
CA PRO A 80 11.69 8.96 -5.64
C PRO A 80 12.68 9.81 -4.84
N GLY A 81 12.17 10.80 -4.09
CA GLY A 81 12.96 11.78 -3.35
C GLY A 81 13.75 11.19 -2.18
N SER A 82 13.37 10.01 -1.70
CA SER A 82 13.93 9.39 -0.50
C SER A 82 14.79 8.14 -0.78
N GLY A 83 15.23 7.91 -2.02
CA GLY A 83 16.14 6.81 -2.33
C GLY A 83 15.45 5.47 -2.61
N GLY A 84 14.27 5.50 -3.26
CA GLY A 84 13.64 4.31 -3.82
C GLY A 84 12.72 3.54 -2.87
N TYR A 85 12.09 4.23 -1.92
CA TYR A 85 11.17 3.58 -0.99
C TYR A 85 9.74 3.52 -1.53
N LEU A 86 9.07 2.40 -1.26
CA LEU A 86 7.61 2.27 -1.37
C LEU A 86 7.00 2.41 0.02
N VAL A 87 6.21 3.45 0.22
CA VAL A 87 5.41 3.67 1.42
C VAL A 87 4.09 2.92 1.29
N VAL A 88 3.73 2.17 2.34
CA VAL A 88 2.51 1.38 2.44
C VAL A 88 1.76 1.79 3.70
N VAL A 89 0.45 2.03 3.56
CA VAL A 89 -0.44 2.32 4.70
C VAL A 89 -1.33 1.12 4.99
N ARG A 90 -1.47 0.75 6.27
CA ARG A 90 -2.41 -0.27 6.77
C ARG A 90 -3.27 0.33 7.87
N GLY A 91 -4.58 0.39 7.62
CA GLY A 91 -5.57 0.86 8.59
C GLY A 91 -5.91 -0.17 9.67
N SER A 92 -6.85 0.19 10.53
CA SER A 92 -7.34 -0.61 11.65
C SER A 92 -8.25 -1.77 11.22
N ALA A 93 -8.41 -2.72 12.13
CA ALA A 93 -9.32 -3.85 12.03
C ALA A 93 -10.83 -3.48 12.14
N GLY A 94 -11.15 -2.25 12.54
CA GLY A 94 -12.52 -1.79 12.76
C GLY A 94 -12.61 -0.35 13.26
N ASN A 95 -13.80 0.07 13.71
CA ASN A 95 -14.00 1.46 14.17
C ASN A 95 -13.10 1.81 15.37
N ILE A 96 -13.12 0.94 16.38
CA ILE A 96 -12.20 0.95 17.52
C ILE A 96 -11.38 -0.33 17.43
N ASP A 97 -10.09 -0.17 17.27
CA ASP A 97 -9.15 -1.28 17.19
C ASP A 97 -8.09 -1.10 18.27
N LEU A 98 -8.20 -1.90 19.33
CA LEU A 98 -7.27 -1.82 20.46
C LEU A 98 -5.86 -2.33 20.06
N ASP A 99 -5.76 -3.15 19.01
CA ASP A 99 -4.47 -3.64 18.51
C ASP A 99 -3.65 -2.51 17.89
N CYS A 100 -4.26 -1.37 17.53
CA CYS A 100 -3.54 -0.18 17.11
C CYS A 100 -2.73 0.48 18.24
N GLY A 101 -3.05 0.18 19.50
CA GLY A 101 -2.25 0.58 20.67
C GLY A 101 -1.00 -0.25 20.88
N ASP A 102 -0.91 -1.43 20.24
CA ASP A 102 0.28 -2.27 20.25
C ASP A 102 1.02 -2.15 18.91
N ILE A 103 2.19 -1.51 18.95
CA ILE A 103 2.99 -1.25 17.76
C ILE A 103 3.47 -2.53 17.06
N SER A 104 3.48 -3.66 17.76
CA SER A 104 3.93 -4.96 17.25
C SER A 104 2.91 -5.65 16.36
N THR A 105 1.65 -5.18 16.31
CA THR A 105 0.59 -5.78 15.48
C THR A 105 0.68 -5.32 14.02
N GLY A 106 1.24 -4.12 13.81
CA GLY A 106 1.25 -3.45 12.52
C GLY A 106 -0.09 -2.82 12.13
N HIS A 107 -1.08 -2.75 13.03
CA HIS A 107 -2.35 -2.07 12.74
C HIS A 107 -2.21 -0.56 12.89
N CYS A 108 -2.96 0.21 12.09
CA CYS A 108 -2.94 1.67 12.10
C CYS A 108 -1.54 2.28 11.85
N GLN A 109 -0.77 1.74 10.90
CA GLN A 109 0.61 2.16 10.65
C GLN A 109 0.87 2.51 9.19
N MET A 110 1.89 3.34 9.02
CA MET A 110 2.52 3.63 7.73
C MET A 110 3.99 3.23 7.80
N LYS A 111 4.45 2.44 6.83
CA LYS A 111 5.83 1.98 6.73
C LYS A 111 6.41 2.17 5.34
N ALA A 112 7.72 2.37 5.26
CA ALA A 112 8.49 2.47 4.03
C ALA A 112 9.37 1.22 3.84
N PHE A 113 9.36 0.67 2.63
CA PHE A 113 10.15 -0.50 2.24
C PHE A 113 11.10 -0.13 1.10
N GLN A 114 12.35 -0.57 1.17
CA GLN A 114 13.35 -0.25 0.15
C GLN A 114 13.10 -1.12 -1.11
N MET A 115 13.04 -0.53 -2.30
CA MET A 115 12.71 -1.27 -3.53
C MET A 115 13.93 -1.75 -4.32
N GLY A 116 15.15 -1.45 -3.85
CA GLY A 116 16.39 -1.90 -4.48
C GLY A 116 16.68 -3.40 -4.31
N GLU A 117 16.37 -3.98 -3.13
CA GLU A 117 16.63 -5.39 -2.80
C GLU A 117 15.45 -5.97 -2.02
N ILE A 118 14.44 -6.45 -2.75
CA ILE A 118 13.28 -7.12 -2.17
C ILE A 118 13.71 -8.55 -1.80
N PRO A 119 13.53 -8.99 -0.54
CA PRO A 119 13.88 -10.33 -0.12
C PRO A 119 13.00 -11.38 -0.82
N GLN A 120 13.50 -12.61 -0.94
CA GLN A 120 12.71 -13.70 -1.50
C GLN A 120 11.41 -13.90 -0.69
N GLY A 121 10.26 -13.80 -1.38
CA GLY A 121 8.94 -13.88 -0.75
C GLY A 121 8.37 -12.54 -0.29
N GLY A 122 9.12 -11.44 -0.45
CA GLY A 122 8.72 -10.10 -0.06
C GLY A 122 8.93 -9.80 1.42
N TYR A 123 8.82 -8.53 1.78
CA TYR A 123 8.84 -8.07 3.16
C TYR A 123 7.58 -8.52 3.91
N ASN A 124 7.69 -8.69 5.22
CA ASN A 124 6.55 -8.80 6.13
C ASN A 124 6.25 -7.43 6.74
N PHE A 125 5.03 -6.90 6.55
CA PHE A 125 4.71 -5.54 7.00
C PHE A 125 4.90 -5.34 8.50
N THR A 126 4.58 -6.34 9.32
CA THR A 126 4.70 -6.23 10.77
C THR A 126 6.17 -6.20 11.21
N ARG A 127 7.00 -7.08 10.65
CA ARG A 127 8.40 -7.28 11.07
C ARG A 127 9.39 -6.34 10.40
N ASP A 128 9.18 -6.03 9.14
CA ASP A 128 10.14 -5.33 8.29
C ASP A 128 9.73 -3.87 8.04
N GLY A 129 10.56 -3.17 7.27
CA GLY A 129 10.34 -1.79 6.84
C GLY A 129 10.60 -0.75 7.93
N ILE A 130 10.74 0.49 7.48
CA ILE A 130 10.94 1.66 8.35
C ILE A 130 9.55 2.21 8.71
N ARG A 131 9.23 2.27 10.00
CA ARG A 131 7.97 2.86 10.45
C ARG A 131 8.03 4.38 10.39
N LEU A 132 7.10 4.97 9.64
CA LEU A 132 6.97 6.41 9.49
C LEU A 132 5.90 6.99 10.43
N GLY A 133 4.90 6.19 10.81
CA GLY A 133 3.83 6.60 11.73
C GLY A 133 3.01 5.42 12.25
N TRP A 134 2.31 5.64 13.37
CA TRP A 134 1.39 4.71 14.02
C TRP A 134 0.25 5.46 14.71
N GLY A 135 -0.81 4.76 15.13
CA GLY A 135 -2.02 5.38 15.69
C GLY A 135 -2.90 6.05 14.62
N MET A 136 -2.71 5.67 13.36
CA MET A 136 -3.37 6.22 12.18
C MET A 136 -4.53 5.29 11.78
N ARG A 137 -5.76 5.55 12.27
CA ARG A 137 -6.92 4.64 12.13
C ARG A 137 -7.11 4.13 10.71
N ASN A 138 -7.13 5.02 9.73
CA ASN A 138 -7.29 4.73 8.32
C ASN A 138 -6.85 5.94 7.44
N SER A 139 -5.54 6.25 7.49
CA SER A 139 -4.90 7.29 6.68
C SER A 139 -4.79 6.93 5.19
N VAL A 140 -5.92 6.89 4.47
CA VAL A 140 -5.96 6.41 3.07
C VAL A 140 -5.26 7.35 2.10
N GLY A 141 -5.34 8.66 2.30
CA GLY A 141 -4.67 9.62 1.42
C GLY A 141 -3.24 9.88 1.88
N ILE A 142 -2.32 9.90 0.92
CA ILE A 142 -0.89 10.17 1.12
C ILE A 142 -0.36 11.04 -0.02
N ALA A 143 0.57 11.94 0.30
CA ALA A 143 1.35 12.68 -0.69
C ALA A 143 2.74 13.01 -0.14
N GLU A 144 3.67 13.28 -1.04
CA GLU A 144 5.02 13.74 -0.73
C GLU A 144 5.18 15.19 -1.19
N HIS A 145 5.68 16.04 -0.29
CA HIS A 145 5.93 17.43 -0.61
C HIS A 145 7.16 17.55 -1.53
N PRO A 146 7.05 18.16 -2.72
CA PRO A 146 8.08 18.07 -3.76
C PRO A 146 9.40 18.80 -3.42
N GLY A 147 9.38 19.76 -2.49
CA GLY A 147 10.57 20.52 -2.11
C GLY A 147 11.33 19.95 -0.91
N THR A 148 10.66 19.20 -0.05
CA THR A 148 11.23 18.73 1.24
C THR A 148 11.21 17.21 1.37
N ASN A 149 10.52 16.51 0.45
CA ASN A 149 10.23 15.09 0.52
C ASN A 149 9.47 14.67 1.80
N GLY A 150 8.83 15.63 2.48
CA GLY A 150 7.99 15.35 3.64
C GLY A 150 6.74 14.58 3.24
N ILE A 151 6.45 13.49 3.94
CA ILE A 151 5.25 12.67 3.72
C ILE A 151 4.10 13.21 4.55
N TRP A 152 2.96 13.43 3.91
CA TRP A 152 1.72 13.92 4.51
C TRP A 152 0.59 12.92 4.26
N THR A 153 -0.27 12.75 5.25
CA THR A 153 -1.46 11.90 5.13
C THR A 153 -2.73 12.63 5.55
N VAL A 154 -3.88 12.10 5.13
CA VAL A 154 -5.20 12.52 5.61
C VAL A 154 -5.90 11.34 6.27
N GLU A 155 -6.50 11.57 7.43
CA GLU A 155 -6.95 10.53 8.36
C GLU A 155 -8.48 10.41 8.38
N ASN A 156 -9.00 9.19 8.29
CA ASN A 156 -10.41 8.90 8.54
C ASN A 156 -10.57 8.48 10.00
N THR A 157 -10.92 9.48 10.82
CA THR A 157 -10.99 9.37 12.29
C THR A 157 -12.12 8.46 12.78
N ILE A 158 -12.21 8.29 14.10
CA ILE A 158 -13.25 7.53 14.80
C ILE A 158 -14.68 7.92 14.35
N ASP A 159 -15.52 6.92 14.17
CA ASP A 159 -16.96 7.08 13.98
C ASP A 159 -17.67 6.98 15.35
N ASN A 160 -18.80 7.68 15.51
CA ASN A 160 -19.64 7.62 16.72
C ASN A 160 -18.88 7.99 18.01
N ILE A 161 -18.18 9.12 18.00
CA ILE A 161 -17.48 9.61 19.20
C ILE A 161 -18.50 10.00 20.27
N GLU A 162 -18.32 9.44 21.48
CA GLU A 162 -19.13 9.76 22.65
C GLU A 162 -18.23 10.26 23.78
N ARG A 163 -18.74 11.23 24.54
CA ARG A 163 -18.16 11.67 25.81
C ARG A 163 -19.28 11.71 26.82
N HIS A 164 -19.24 10.81 27.79
CA HIS A 164 -20.12 10.90 28.96
C HIS A 164 -19.57 12.03 29.83
N GLY A 165 -20.34 13.12 29.94
CA GLY A 165 -20.03 14.21 30.84
C GLY A 165 -20.18 13.78 32.30
N ASP A 166 -19.58 14.55 33.20
CA ASP A 166 -19.98 14.60 34.61
C ASP A 166 -21.10 15.63 34.78
#